data_AF-A0A349BVK0-F1
#
_entry.id   AF-A0A349BVK0-F1
#
_cell.length_a   1.000
_cell.length_b   1.000
_cell.length_c   1.000
_cell.angle_alpha   90.00
_cell.angle_beta   90.00
_cell.angle_gamma   90.00
#
_symmetry.space_group_name_H-M   'P 1'
#
loop_
_entity.id
_entity.type
_entity.pdbx_description
1 polymer ?
#
loop_
_entity_poly.entity_id
_entity_poly.type
_entity_poly.pdbx_seq_one_letter_code
_entity_poly.pdbx_strand_id
1 'polypeptide(L)'
;MIVTSIIALILSGLKPNLFLFIVGIFTLYLVGTGQRYLKLKNLLKEEKPETIDWIYSGGMFVVGFIFIVWGMLLLIGKQQMGWALLLFGLIGLLSVRVDWKNYTGKSQKKLFWLRGHIARIVGSYIASITAFFVVNQNQFPDFIPPIIFWILPTFILTPLIVYWIRKFTKPKIEGKGNESLSV
;
A
#
# COMPACT_ATOMS: atom_id res chain seq x y z
N MET A 1 13.05 3.64 1.58
CA MET A 1 11.74 3.60 2.27
C MET A 1 11.66 2.57 3.39
N ILE A 2 12.29 1.38 3.29
CA ILE A 2 12.35 0.45 4.43
C ILE A 2 13.09 1.08 5.62
N VAL A 3 14.28 1.65 5.37
CA VAL A 3 15.06 2.36 6.41
C VAL A 3 14.25 3.46 7.09
N THR A 4 13.55 4.30 6.31
CA THR A 4 12.71 5.37 6.87
C THR A 4 11.53 4.84 7.69
N SER A 5 10.97 3.69 7.32
CA SER A 5 9.90 3.03 8.09
C SER A 5 10.44 2.50 9.42
N ILE A 6 11.62 1.90 9.42
CA ILE A 6 12.29 1.42 10.64
C ILE A 6 12.59 2.61 11.57
N ILE A 7 13.14 3.70 11.03
CA ILE A 7 13.40 4.93 11.80
C ILE A 7 12.10 5.48 12.37
N ALA A 8 11.01 5.52 11.60
CA ALA A 8 9.71 5.99 12.10
C ALA A 8 9.20 5.13 13.27
N LEU A 9 9.37 3.81 13.21
CA LEU A 9 9.00 2.91 14.31
C LEU A 9 9.84 3.17 15.56
N ILE A 10 11.17 3.34 15.41
CA ILE A 10 12.06 3.68 16.53
C ILE A 10 11.64 5.02 17.15
N LEU A 11 11.43 6.05 16.33
CA LEU A 11 11.02 7.38 16.79
C LEU A 11 9.66 7.34 17.50
N SER A 12 8.72 6.52 17.02
CA SER A 12 7.41 6.37 17.65
C SER A 12 7.49 5.75 19.04
N GLY A 13 8.51 4.94 19.32
CA GLY A 13 8.79 4.40 20.66
C GLY A 13 9.49 5.41 21.57
N LEU A 14 10.43 6.19 21.03
CA LEU A 14 11.16 7.22 21.80
C LEU A 14 10.29 8.42 22.15
N LYS A 15 9.46 8.88 21.20
CA LYS A 15 8.44 9.91 21.39
C LYS A 15 7.09 9.31 21.03
N PRO A 16 6.32 8.81 22.02
CA PRO A 16 5.04 8.15 21.80
C PRO A 16 4.15 8.93 20.85
N ASN A 17 4.10 8.48 19.60
CA ASN A 17 3.31 9.08 18.54
C ASN A 17 2.64 7.95 17.77
N LEU A 18 1.36 7.75 18.09
CA LEU A 18 0.54 6.70 17.52
C LEU A 18 0.50 6.77 15.99
N PHE A 19 0.45 7.97 15.43
CA PHE A 19 0.35 8.16 13.99
C PHE A 19 1.62 7.72 13.26
N LEU A 20 2.80 8.11 13.77
CA LEU A 20 4.08 7.65 13.22
C LEU A 20 4.24 6.13 13.31
N PHE A 21 3.77 5.53 14.41
CA PHE A 21 3.75 4.09 14.57
C PHE A 21 2.92 3.39 13.49
N ILE A 22 1.68 3.84 13.28
CA ILE A 22 0.75 3.29 12.27
C ILE A 22 1.35 3.38 10.88
N VAL A 23 1.82 4.58 10.49
CA VAL A 23 2.38 4.80 9.16
C VAL A 23 3.68 4.00 8.97
N GLY A 24 4.50 3.88 10.02
CA GLY A 24 5.72 3.07 10.00
C GLY A 24 5.44 1.61 9.67
N ILE A 25 4.49 0.98 10.37
CA ILE A 25 4.12 -0.43 10.10
C ILE A 25 3.52 -0.56 8.70
N PHE A 26 2.60 0.33 8.35
CA PHE A 26 1.90 0.26 7.08
C PHE A 26 2.85 0.44 5.88
N THR A 27 3.80 1.37 5.99
CA THR A 27 4.82 1.62 4.96
C THR A 27 5.77 0.44 4.84
N LEU A 28 6.20 -0.14 5.96
CA LEU A 28 7.06 -1.33 5.96
C LEU A 28 6.37 -2.50 5.24
N TYR A 29 5.10 -2.74 5.55
CA TYR A 29 4.28 -3.76 4.88
C TYR A 29 4.18 -3.51 3.37
N LEU A 30 3.77 -2.30 2.95
CA LEU A 30 3.60 -1.97 1.53
C LEU A 30 4.91 -2.09 0.75
N VAL A 31 6.02 -1.55 1.27
CA VAL A 31 7.30 -1.60 0.56
C VAL A 31 7.86 -3.02 0.51
N GLY A 32 7.80 -3.76 1.63
CA GLY A 32 8.29 -5.14 1.72
C GLY A 32 7.56 -6.06 0.72
N THR A 33 6.24 -6.10 0.80
CA THR A 33 5.42 -6.86 -0.16
C THR A 33 5.54 -6.30 -1.58
N GLY A 34 5.63 -4.98 -1.78
CA GLY A 34 5.80 -4.37 -3.09
C GLY A 34 7.04 -4.87 -3.82
N GLN A 35 8.18 -4.99 -3.14
CA GLN A 35 9.39 -5.58 -3.71
C GLN A 35 9.21 -7.06 -4.03
N ARG A 36 8.55 -7.80 -3.14
CA ARG A 36 8.24 -9.23 -3.35
C ARG A 36 7.34 -9.45 -4.57
N TYR A 37 6.41 -8.53 -4.85
CA TYR A 37 5.58 -8.58 -6.06
C TYR A 37 6.39 -8.58 -7.36
N LEU A 38 7.59 -7.99 -7.42
CA LEU A 38 8.45 -8.13 -8.60
C LEU A 38 9.07 -9.52 -8.74
N LYS A 39 9.42 -10.17 -7.62
CA LYS A 39 9.94 -11.54 -7.62
C LYS A 39 8.86 -12.55 -7.99
N LEU A 40 7.63 -12.28 -7.56
CA LEU A 40 6.41 -13.00 -7.92
C LEU A 40 6.08 -12.92 -9.44
N LYS A 41 6.78 -12.11 -10.24
CA LYS A 41 6.74 -12.18 -11.72
C LYS A 41 7.07 -13.59 -12.24
N ASN A 42 7.94 -14.30 -11.53
CA ASN A 42 8.39 -15.65 -11.90
C ASN A 42 7.43 -16.76 -11.44
N LEU A 43 6.33 -16.47 -10.74
CA LEU A 43 5.27 -17.46 -10.44
C LEU A 43 4.66 -18.08 -11.71
N LEU A 44 4.71 -17.36 -12.84
CA LEU A 44 4.32 -17.91 -14.15
C LEU A 44 5.25 -19.04 -14.62
N LYS A 45 6.39 -19.24 -13.95
CA LYS A 45 7.38 -20.31 -14.17
C LYS A 45 7.47 -21.29 -12.98
N GLU A 46 6.38 -21.49 -12.23
CA GLU A 46 6.26 -22.49 -11.14
C GLU A 46 6.89 -22.15 -9.77
N GLU A 47 7.50 -20.98 -9.58
CA GLU A 47 8.04 -20.59 -8.26
C GLU A 47 6.93 -20.20 -7.28
N LYS A 48 6.79 -20.93 -6.16
CA LYS A 48 5.80 -20.68 -5.09
C LYS A 48 6.14 -19.39 -4.30
N PRO A 49 5.15 -18.72 -3.66
CA PRO A 49 5.43 -17.62 -2.73
C PRO A 49 6.33 -18.10 -1.58
N GLU A 50 7.32 -17.29 -1.21
CA GLU A 50 8.26 -17.63 -0.14
C GLU A 50 7.61 -17.41 1.24
N THR A 51 8.16 -18.04 2.27
CA THR A 51 7.71 -17.86 3.67
C THR A 51 7.67 -16.40 4.10
N ILE A 52 8.58 -15.57 3.58
CA ILE A 52 8.62 -14.13 3.90
C ILE A 52 7.38 -13.37 3.39
N ASP A 53 6.76 -13.81 2.29
CA ASP A 53 5.53 -13.23 1.75
C ASP A 53 4.35 -13.42 2.71
N TRP A 54 4.30 -14.62 3.31
CA TRP A 54 3.34 -14.98 4.35
C TRP A 54 3.60 -14.27 5.66
N ILE A 55 4.85 -14.05 6.05
CA ILE A 55 5.19 -13.27 7.26
C ILE A 55 4.69 -11.83 7.14
N TYR A 56 4.92 -11.15 6.00
CA TYR A 56 4.43 -9.79 5.81
C TYR A 56 2.90 -9.73 5.81
N SER A 57 2.23 -10.63 5.09
CA SER A 57 0.77 -10.63 4.97
C SER A 57 0.08 -11.05 6.27
N GLY A 58 0.60 -12.07 6.95
CA GLY A 58 0.12 -12.53 8.24
C GLY A 58 0.36 -11.52 9.35
N GLY A 59 1.54 -10.88 9.37
CA GLY A 59 1.83 -9.79 10.30
C GLY A 59 0.88 -8.61 10.11
N MET A 60 0.65 -8.20 8.87
CA MET A 60 -0.31 -7.12 8.59
C MET A 60 -1.76 -7.52 8.90
N PHE A 61 -2.12 -8.79 8.79
CA PHE A 61 -3.46 -9.27 9.19
C PHE A 61 -3.69 -9.06 10.69
N VAL A 62 -2.74 -9.50 11.52
CA VAL A 62 -2.81 -9.35 12.97
C VAL A 62 -2.81 -7.87 13.35
N VAL A 63 -1.87 -7.09 12.82
CA VAL A 63 -1.79 -5.65 13.10
C VAL A 63 -3.02 -4.91 12.61
N GLY A 64 -3.56 -5.25 11.44
CA GLY A 64 -4.77 -4.64 10.90
C GLY A 64 -5.98 -4.86 11.79
N PHE A 65 -6.11 -6.06 12.37
CA PHE A 65 -7.16 -6.34 13.35
C PHE A 65 -6.97 -5.54 14.64
N ILE A 66 -5.74 -5.48 15.16
CA ILE A 66 -5.39 -4.65 16.33
C ILE A 66 -5.73 -3.18 16.07
N PHE A 67 -5.41 -2.65 14.88
CA PHE A 67 -5.71 -1.27 14.50
C PHE A 67 -7.21 -1.00 14.46
N ILE A 68 -8.01 -1.95 13.98
CA ILE A 68 -9.46 -1.81 13.95
C ILE A 68 -10.02 -1.76 15.37
N VAL A 69 -9.66 -2.72 16.22
CA VAL A 69 -10.15 -2.78 17.61
C VAL A 69 -9.71 -1.54 18.39
N TRP A 70 -8.42 -1.20 18.33
CA TRP A 70 -7.88 -0.04 19.03
C TRP A 70 -8.46 1.27 18.49
N GLY A 71 -8.66 1.37 17.17
CA GLY A 71 -9.28 2.52 16.53
C GLY A 71 -10.70 2.75 17.04
N MET A 72 -11.52 1.69 17.17
CA MET A 72 -12.85 1.79 17.75
C MET A 72 -12.81 2.26 19.20
N LEU A 73 -11.91 1.71 20.03
CA LEU A 73 -11.75 2.13 21.43
C LEU A 73 -11.38 3.62 21.54
N LEU A 74 -10.49 4.11 20.67
CA LEU A 74 -10.12 5.53 20.64
C LEU A 74 -11.30 6.44 20.24
N LEU A 75 -12.14 6.01 19.30
CA LEU A 75 -13.32 6.78 18.91
C LEU A 75 -14.37 6.85 20.02
N ILE A 76 -14.57 5.77 20.78
CA ILE A 76 -15.41 5.78 21.99
C ILE A 76 -14.85 6.77 23.01
N GLY A 77 -13.53 6.82 23.15
CA GLY A 77 -12.81 7.83 23.93
C GLY A 77 -12.78 9.24 23.32
N LYS A 78 -13.54 9.52 22.25
CA LYS A 78 -13.59 10.79 21.50
C LYS A 78 -12.25 11.27 20.93
N GLN A 79 -11.30 10.36 20.72
CA GLN A 79 -10.00 10.69 20.14
C GLN A 79 -10.04 10.55 18.61
N GLN A 80 -9.82 11.65 17.91
CA GLN A 80 -9.90 11.70 16.44
C GLN A 80 -8.89 10.80 15.73
N MET A 81 -7.77 10.46 16.40
CA MET A 81 -6.77 9.55 15.85
C MET A 81 -7.31 8.14 15.60
N GLY A 82 -8.43 7.75 16.25
CA GLY A 82 -9.11 6.49 15.98
C GLY A 82 -9.50 6.34 14.50
N TRP A 83 -9.84 7.42 13.81
CA TRP A 83 -10.14 7.39 12.38
C TRP A 83 -8.95 6.95 11.53
N ALA A 84 -7.75 7.40 11.87
CA ALA A 84 -6.53 7.00 11.17
C ALA A 84 -6.26 5.50 11.34
N LEU A 85 -6.37 5.01 12.59
CA LEU A 85 -6.23 3.57 12.88
C LEU A 85 -7.21 2.72 12.08
N LEU A 86 -8.50 3.10 12.06
CA LEU A 86 -9.51 2.38 11.30
C LEU A 86 -9.19 2.38 9.79
N LEU A 87 -8.80 3.54 9.24
CA LEU A 87 -8.49 3.68 7.83
C LEU A 87 -7.30 2.80 7.43
N PHE A 88 -6.17 2.91 8.12
CA PHE A 88 -4.98 2.11 7.82
C PHE A 88 -5.19 0.62 8.11
N GLY A 89 -5.94 0.27 9.16
CA GLY A 89 -6.33 -1.10 9.48
C GLY A 89 -7.18 -1.73 8.37
N LEU A 90 -8.23 -1.04 7.93
CA LEU A 90 -9.12 -1.52 6.87
C LEU A 90 -8.39 -1.67 5.53
N ILE A 91 -7.63 -0.65 5.10
CA ILE A 91 -6.84 -0.72 3.87
C ILE A 91 -5.80 -1.85 3.96
N GLY A 92 -5.20 -2.04 5.14
CA GLY A 92 -4.29 -3.14 5.44
C GLY A 92 -4.92 -4.50 5.20
N LEU A 93 -6.06 -4.76 5.83
CA LEU A 93 -6.78 -6.03 5.70
C LEU A 93 -7.27 -6.28 4.27
N LEU A 94 -7.76 -5.24 3.58
CA LEU A 94 -8.11 -5.35 2.16
C LEU A 94 -6.90 -5.74 1.30
N SER A 95 -5.73 -5.18 1.61
CA SER A 95 -4.49 -5.51 0.92
C SER A 95 -4.05 -6.95 1.21
N VAL A 96 -4.19 -7.43 2.45
CA VAL A 96 -3.91 -8.84 2.80
C VAL A 96 -4.82 -9.79 2.04
N ARG A 97 -6.11 -9.44 1.88
CA ARG A 97 -7.04 -10.23 1.08
C ARG A 97 -6.60 -10.33 -0.38
N VAL A 98 -6.05 -9.25 -0.93
CA VAL A 98 -5.47 -9.24 -2.29
C VAL A 98 -4.22 -10.11 -2.36
N ASP A 99 -3.35 -10.05 -1.35
CA ASP A 99 -2.16 -10.91 -1.27
C ASP A 99 -2.52 -12.38 -1.22
N TRP A 100 -3.46 -12.76 -0.37
CA TRP A 100 -3.94 -14.13 -0.28
C TRP A 100 -4.42 -14.65 -1.64
N LYS A 101 -5.21 -13.85 -2.37
CA LYS A 101 -5.70 -14.21 -3.71
C LYS A 101 -4.55 -14.34 -4.72
N ASN A 102 -3.54 -13.49 -4.63
CA ASN A 102 -2.41 -13.50 -5.55
C ASN A 102 -1.42 -14.65 -5.25
N TYR A 103 -1.15 -14.94 -3.98
CA TYR A 103 -0.23 -16.00 -3.54
C TYR A 103 -0.81 -17.40 -3.74
N THR A 104 -2.13 -17.56 -3.71
CA THR A 104 -2.81 -18.83 -3.98
C THR A 104 -3.07 -19.08 -5.47
N GLY A 105 -2.50 -18.28 -6.37
CA GLY A 105 -2.66 -18.43 -7.83
C GLY A 105 -4.07 -18.11 -8.34
N LYS A 106 -4.98 -17.63 -7.50
CA LYS A 106 -6.37 -17.28 -7.86
C LYS A 106 -6.49 -15.92 -8.54
N SER A 107 -5.38 -15.30 -8.95
CA SER A 107 -5.38 -13.98 -9.58
C SER A 107 -5.77 -14.06 -11.05
N GLN A 108 -6.92 -13.48 -11.39
CA GLN A 108 -7.45 -13.44 -12.75
C GLN A 108 -6.90 -12.24 -13.56
N LYS A 109 -6.06 -11.40 -12.96
CA LYS A 109 -5.59 -10.16 -13.60
C LYS A 109 -4.25 -10.38 -14.32
N LYS A 110 -4.21 -10.08 -15.63
CA LYS A 110 -2.94 -9.98 -16.38
C LYS A 110 -1.99 -9.01 -15.67
N LEU A 111 -0.71 -9.38 -15.57
CA LEU A 111 0.35 -8.59 -14.92
C LEU A 111 0.00 -8.16 -13.48
N PHE A 112 -0.67 -9.03 -12.70
CA PHE A 112 -1.01 -8.73 -11.30
C PHE A 112 0.22 -8.34 -10.47
N TRP A 113 1.38 -8.93 -10.77
CA TRP A 113 2.67 -8.62 -10.16
C TRP A 113 3.05 -7.14 -10.33
N LEU A 114 2.95 -6.61 -11.55
CA LEU A 114 3.31 -5.22 -11.87
C LEU A 114 2.31 -4.25 -11.25
N ARG A 115 1.01 -4.57 -11.36
CA ARG A 115 -0.07 -3.76 -10.78
C ARG A 115 0.08 -3.68 -9.26
N GLY A 116 0.35 -4.80 -8.61
CA GLY A 116 0.58 -4.86 -7.16
C GLY A 116 1.84 -4.12 -6.75
N HIS A 117 2.94 -4.27 -7.49
CA HIS A 117 4.18 -3.52 -7.23
C HIS A 117 3.94 -2.00 -7.29
N ILE A 118 3.39 -1.49 -8.41
CA ILE A 118 3.14 -0.05 -8.59
C ILE A 118 2.19 0.46 -7.50
N ALA A 119 1.07 -0.23 -7.25
CA ALA A 119 0.09 0.20 -6.25
C ALA A 119 0.69 0.26 -4.84
N ARG A 120 1.52 -0.73 -4.46
CA ARG A 120 2.14 -0.78 -3.14
C ARG A 120 3.23 0.26 -2.96
N ILE A 121 4.11 0.44 -3.94
CA ILE A 121 5.17 1.45 -3.87
C ILE A 121 4.55 2.85 -3.85
N VAL A 122 3.64 3.17 -4.75
CA VAL A 122 3.01 4.50 -4.75
C VAL A 122 2.12 4.70 -3.52
N GLY A 123 1.42 3.67 -3.04
CA GLY A 123 0.69 3.73 -1.78
C GLY A 123 1.59 4.06 -0.58
N SER A 124 2.82 3.53 -0.56
CA SER A 124 3.80 3.85 0.49
C SER A 124 4.28 5.31 0.42
N TYR A 125 4.37 5.89 -0.78
CA TYR A 125 4.64 7.32 -0.97
C TYR A 125 3.47 8.18 -0.50
N ILE A 126 2.23 7.81 -0.83
CA ILE A 126 1.02 8.49 -0.33
C ILE A 126 1.05 8.53 1.20
N ALA A 127 1.28 7.38 1.86
CA ALA A 127 1.33 7.30 3.31
C ALA A 127 2.45 8.18 3.90
N SER A 128 3.65 8.16 3.31
CA SER A 128 4.79 8.95 3.78
C SER A 128 4.55 10.46 3.64
N ILE A 129 4.02 10.91 2.50
CA ILE A 129 3.71 12.34 2.26
C ILE A 129 2.57 12.80 3.16
N THR A 130 1.53 11.98 3.31
CA THR A 130 0.43 12.25 4.25
C THR A 130 0.97 12.39 5.67
N ALA A 131 1.89 11.52 6.06
CA ALA A 131 2.47 11.57 7.39
C ALA A 131 3.27 12.84 7.64
N PHE A 132 4.07 13.25 6.65
CA PHE A 132 4.80 14.51 6.71
C PHE A 132 3.85 15.70 6.88
N PHE A 133 2.79 15.79 6.07
CA PHE A 133 1.84 16.90 6.17
C PHE A 133 1.07 16.91 7.49
N VAL A 134 0.54 15.77 7.93
CA VAL A 134 -0.26 15.68 9.16
C VAL A 134 0.56 15.99 10.40
N VAL A 135 1.82 15.51 10.48
CA VAL A 135 2.70 15.80 11.63
C VAL A 135 3.12 17.27 11.66
N ASN A 136 3.31 17.89 10.49
CA ASN A 136 3.75 19.28 10.37
C ASN A 136 2.60 20.26 10.12
N GLN A 137 1.33 19.87 10.32
CA GLN A 137 0.17 20.70 9.98
C GLN A 137 0.22 22.10 10.63
N ASN A 138 0.79 22.21 11.84
CA ASN A 138 0.93 23.48 12.57
C ASN A 138 1.97 24.44 11.97
N GLN A 139 2.80 23.98 11.03
CA GLN A 139 3.77 24.82 10.30
C GLN A 139 3.15 25.45 9.05
N PHE A 140 1.95 25.02 8.67
CA PHE A 140 1.22 25.53 7.52
C PHE A 140 0.21 26.60 7.94
N PRO A 141 -0.24 27.47 7.01
CA PRO A 141 -1.23 28.49 7.33
C PRO A 141 -2.55 27.90 7.86
N ASP A 142 -3.11 28.53 8.91
CA ASP A 142 -4.33 28.07 9.61
C ASP A 142 -5.59 28.06 8.73
N PHE A 143 -5.58 28.76 7.58
CA PHE A 143 -6.71 28.75 6.66
C PHE A 143 -6.90 27.41 5.95
N ILE A 144 -5.92 26.50 6.00
CA ILE A 144 -5.97 25.18 5.35
C ILE A 144 -6.65 24.18 6.31
N PRO A 145 -7.83 23.64 5.97
CA PRO A 145 -8.48 22.65 6.81
C PRO A 145 -7.63 21.39 6.98
N PRO A 146 -7.54 20.80 8.20
CA PRO A 146 -6.71 19.63 8.46
C PRO A 146 -6.95 18.45 7.52
N ILE A 147 -8.20 18.27 7.07
CA ILE A 147 -8.60 17.19 6.15
C ILE A 147 -7.86 17.24 4.80
N ILE A 148 -7.43 18.42 4.35
CA ILE A 148 -6.69 18.56 3.09
C ILE A 148 -5.37 17.81 3.16
N PHE A 149 -4.66 17.86 4.29
CA PHE A 149 -3.39 17.15 4.46
C PHE A 149 -3.53 15.63 4.35
N TRP A 150 -4.71 15.08 4.67
CA TRP A 150 -5.00 13.65 4.55
C TRP A 150 -5.33 13.22 3.12
N ILE A 151 -6.08 14.06 2.38
CA ILE A 151 -6.65 13.69 1.08
C ILE A 151 -5.74 14.10 -0.07
N LEU A 152 -5.03 15.22 0.06
CA LEU A 152 -4.23 15.83 -1.01
C LEU A 152 -3.25 14.84 -1.67
N PRO A 153 -2.44 14.06 -0.92
CA PRO A 153 -1.48 13.13 -1.54
C PRO A 153 -2.20 12.02 -2.32
N THR A 154 -3.29 11.50 -1.77
CA THR A 154 -4.10 10.46 -2.41
C THR A 154 -4.78 10.97 -3.67
N PHE A 155 -5.33 12.19 -3.64
CA PHE A 155 -6.02 12.81 -4.76
C PHE A 155 -5.10 13.02 -5.97
N ILE A 156 -3.83 13.39 -5.73
CA ILE A 156 -2.86 13.63 -6.80
C ILE A 156 -2.25 12.31 -7.31
N LEU A 157 -1.86 11.41 -6.41
CA LEU A 157 -1.09 10.21 -6.79
C LEU A 157 -1.97 9.06 -7.29
N THR A 158 -3.22 8.95 -6.86
CA THR A 158 -4.11 7.86 -7.30
C THR A 158 -4.43 7.90 -8.81
N PRO A 159 -4.78 9.06 -9.42
CA PRO A 159 -4.93 9.16 -10.87
C PRO A 159 -3.65 8.77 -11.63
N LEU A 160 -2.49 9.14 -11.09
CA LEU A 160 -1.19 8.79 -11.65
C LEU A 160 -0.96 7.27 -11.64
N ILE A 161 -1.29 6.58 -10.54
CA ILE A 161 -1.28 5.10 -10.47
C ILE A 161 -2.14 4.51 -11.58
N VAL A 162 -3.39 4.98 -11.73
CA VAL A 162 -4.32 4.46 -12.72
C VAL A 162 -3.79 4.69 -14.14
N TYR A 163 -3.26 5.87 -14.43
CA TYR A 163 -2.66 6.21 -15.71
C TYR A 163 -1.50 5.27 -16.06
N TRP A 164 -0.53 5.10 -15.18
CA TRP A 164 0.64 4.26 -15.44
C TRP A 164 0.29 2.78 -15.53
N ILE A 165 -0.59 2.29 -14.65
CA ILE A 165 -1.08 0.90 -14.74
C ILE A 165 -1.75 0.67 -16.09
N ARG A 166 -2.62 1.59 -16.54
CA ARG A 166 -3.26 1.47 -17.86
C ARG A 166 -2.23 1.50 -18.97
N LYS A 167 -1.28 2.43 -18.95
CA LYS A 167 -0.23 2.56 -19.98
C LYS A 167 0.60 1.27 -20.12
N PHE A 168 1.03 0.67 -19.02
CA PHE A 168 1.91 -0.51 -19.04
C PHE A 168 1.19 -1.86 -19.08
N THR A 169 -0.12 -1.90 -18.81
CA THR A 169 -0.91 -3.15 -18.88
C THR A 169 -1.91 -3.19 -20.02
N LYS A 170 -1.87 -2.24 -20.96
CA LYS A 170 -2.58 -2.33 -22.23
C LYS A 170 -2.10 -3.60 -22.98
N PRO A 171 -3.02 -4.46 -23.46
CA PRO A 171 -2.63 -5.55 -24.33
C PRO A 171 -2.00 -4.96 -25.59
N LYS A 172 -0.81 -5.44 -25.96
CA LYS A 172 -0.26 -5.21 -27.29
C LYS A 172 -1.27 -5.83 -28.25
N ILE A 173 -1.93 -5.02 -29.08
CA ILE A 173 -2.69 -5.56 -30.20
C ILE A 173 -1.62 -6.11 -31.14
N GLU A 174 -1.35 -7.41 -31.06
CA GLU A 174 -0.59 -8.10 -32.10
C GLU A 174 -1.39 -7.92 -33.38
N GLY A 175 -0.81 -7.18 -34.33
CA GLY A 175 -1.33 -7.10 -35.68
C GLY A 175 -1.50 -8.52 -36.20
N LYS A 176 -2.71 -8.85 -36.62
CA LYS A 176 -2.99 -10.09 -37.35
C LYS A 176 -1.98 -10.24 -38.48
N GLY A 177 -1.40 -11.43 -38.57
CA GLY A 177 -0.39 -11.78 -39.55
C GLY A 177 -0.85 -11.48 -40.97
N ASN A 178 0.10 -10.99 -41.77
CA ASN A 178 0.07 -11.14 -43.21
C ASN A 178 1.34 -11.92 -43.56
N GLU A 179 1.32 -13.22 -43.26
CA GLU A 179 2.23 -14.18 -43.90
C GLU A 179 1.49 -14.79 -45.10
N SER A 180 2.15 -14.70 -46.26
CA SER A 180 2.09 -15.63 -47.39
C SER A 180 0.72 -15.99 -47.96
N LEU A 181 0.37 -15.34 -49.08
CA LEU A 181 -0.09 -16.08 -50.25
C LEU A 181 0.96 -15.93 -51.35
N SER A 182 1.90 -16.87 -51.35
CA SER A 182 2.61 -17.29 -52.55
C SER A 182 1.70 -18.26 -53.30
N VAL A 183 1.14 -17.81 -54.43
CA VAL A 183 0.92 -18.62 -55.64
C VAL A 183 1.21 -17.71 -56.83
#